data_AF-A0A534K393-F1
#
_entry.id   AF-A0A534K393-F1
#
_cell.length_a   1.000
_cell.length_b   1.000
_cell.length_c   1.000
_cell.angle_alpha   90.00
_cell.angle_beta   90.00
_cell.angle_gamma   90.00
#
_symmetry.space_group_name_H-M   'P 1'
#
loop_
_entity.id
_entity.type
_entity.pdbx_description
1 polymer ?
#
loop_
_entity_poly.entity_id
_entity_poly.type
_entity_poly.pdbx_seq_one_letter_code
_entity_poly.pdbx_strand_id
1 'polypeptide(L)'
;NVRARALARERKVGETGGSDSHFLDEVARATTAIDSGALRLGDVLQVLGQGRTAADGIDRGAAATVRYVTKCVGQWFLRGMRRI
;
A
#
# COMPACT_ATOMS: atom_id res chain seq x y z
N ASN A 1 2.38 -8.38 -4.71
CA ASN A 1 1.84 -7.97 -6.03
C ASN A 1 2.89 -8.17 -7.12
N VAL A 2 3.02 -9.40 -7.66
CA VAL A 2 4.15 -9.79 -8.54
C VAL A 2 4.19 -9.01 -9.86
N ARG A 3 3.02 -8.74 -10.46
CA ARG A 3 2.91 -8.01 -11.73
C ARG A 3 3.35 -6.55 -11.59
N ALA A 4 2.92 -5.87 -10.52
CA ALA A 4 3.34 -4.50 -10.25
C ALA A 4 4.86 -4.39 -10.05
N ARG A 5 5.46 -5.33 -9.31
CA ARG A 5 6.92 -5.39 -9.14
C ARG A 5 7.65 -5.61 -10.45
N ALA A 6 7.14 -6.48 -11.32
CA ALA A 6 7.73 -6.72 -12.63
C ALA A 6 7.69 -5.44 -13.50
N LEU A 7 6.55 -4.74 -13.51
CA LEU A 7 6.39 -3.49 -14.25
C LEU A 7 7.31 -2.38 -13.72
N ALA A 8 7.45 -2.23 -12.40
CA ALA A 8 8.36 -1.25 -11.80
C ALA A 8 9.82 -1.49 -12.24
N ARG A 9 10.26 -2.76 -12.23
CA ARG A 9 11.58 -3.16 -12.74
C ARG A 9 11.76 -2.87 -14.22
N GLU A 10 10.77 -3.20 -15.05
CA GLU A 10 10.79 -2.90 -16.50
C GLU A 10 10.94 -1.39 -16.76
N ARG A 11 10.22 -0.57 -16.00
CA ARG A 11 10.21 0.89 -16.12
C ARG A 11 11.37 1.58 -15.39
N LYS A 12 12.21 0.83 -14.66
CA LYS A 12 13.32 1.34 -13.84
C LYS A 12 12.88 2.41 -12.83
N VAL A 13 11.70 2.23 -12.25
CA VAL A 13 11.14 3.08 -11.19
C VAL A 13 11.03 2.29 -9.89
N GLY A 14 10.93 3.01 -8.77
CA GLY A 14 10.86 2.43 -7.44
C GLY A 14 9.54 1.74 -7.18
N GLU A 15 9.54 0.74 -6.29
CA GLU A 15 8.32 0.14 -5.80
C GLU A 15 7.68 1.03 -4.73
N THR A 16 6.34 1.01 -4.65
CA THR A 16 5.60 1.68 -3.57
C THR A 16 4.72 0.69 -2.84
N GLY A 17 4.65 0.87 -1.52
CA GLY A 17 3.82 0.12 -0.60
C GLY A 17 3.12 1.08 0.34
N GLY A 18 1.83 0.84 0.57
CA GLY A 18 1.01 1.58 1.52
C GLY A 18 0.08 0.61 2.23
N SER A 19 -0.08 0.80 3.52
CA SER A 19 -0.87 -0.08 4.39
C SER A 19 -2.37 -0.05 4.09
N ASP A 20 -2.87 1.01 3.44
CA ASP A 20 -4.30 1.21 3.14
C ASP A 20 -5.19 0.94 4.37
N SER A 21 -4.73 1.41 5.53
CA SER A 21 -5.30 1.05 6.82
C SER A 21 -6.70 1.64 6.98
N HIS A 22 -7.68 0.76 7.21
CA HIS A 22 -9.04 1.15 7.60
C HIS A 22 -9.25 1.05 9.12
N PHE A 23 -8.20 0.65 9.84
CA PHE A 23 -8.14 0.52 11.29
C PHE A 23 -6.76 0.97 11.79
N LEU A 24 -6.71 1.52 13.02
CA LEU A 24 -5.47 2.07 13.59
C LEU A 24 -4.40 0.99 13.87
N ASP A 25 -4.82 -0.24 14.16
CA ASP A 25 -3.94 -1.39 14.39
C ASP A 25 -3.27 -1.92 13.09
N GLU A 26 -3.66 -1.38 11.94
CA GLU A 26 -3.10 -1.76 10.64
C GLU A 26 -2.12 -0.72 10.07
N VAL A 27 -1.88 0.39 10.80
CA VAL A 27 -0.95 1.44 10.36
C VAL A 27 0.43 0.86 10.13
N ALA A 28 1.05 1.23 9.02
CA ALA A 28 2.39 0.77 8.61
C ALA A 28 2.54 -0.75 8.42
N ARG A 29 1.45 -1.52 8.29
CA ARG A 29 1.52 -2.94 7.86
C ARG A 29 2.19 -3.13 6.50
N ALA A 30 2.08 -2.14 5.63
CA ALA A 30 2.87 -2.00 4.42
C ALA A 30 3.36 -0.56 4.29
N THR A 31 4.58 -0.41 3.82
CA THR A 31 5.30 0.86 3.71
C THR A 31 6.14 0.91 2.44
N THR A 32 6.58 2.11 2.10
CA THR A 32 7.62 2.31 1.09
C THR A 32 8.91 2.53 1.85
N ALA A 33 9.82 1.56 1.76
CA ALA A 33 11.13 1.62 2.38
C ALA A 33 12.08 2.46 1.51
N ILE A 34 12.79 3.37 2.16
CA ILE A 34 13.81 4.22 1.57
C ILE A 34 15.04 4.16 2.48
N ASP A 35 16.17 3.71 1.93
CA ASP A 35 17.44 3.74 2.65
C ASP A 35 18.07 5.15 2.51
N SER A 36 17.67 6.04 3.42
CA SER A 36 18.13 7.42 3.48
C SER A 36 17.92 8.03 4.86
N GLY A 37 18.53 9.19 5.09
CA GLY A 37 18.25 10.03 6.25
C GLY A 37 16.91 10.77 6.11
N ALA A 38 16.76 11.87 6.86
CA ALA A 38 15.59 12.73 6.71
C ALA A 38 15.49 13.29 5.28
N LEU A 39 14.35 13.08 4.63
CA LEU A 39 14.07 13.54 3.27
C LEU A 39 12.99 14.62 3.25
N ARG A 40 13.13 15.57 2.33
CA ARG A 40 12.02 16.46 1.97
C ARG A 40 11.13 15.75 0.96
N LEU A 41 9.89 16.25 0.81
CA LEU A 41 8.92 15.66 -0.12
C LEU A 41 9.44 15.54 -1.56
N GLY A 42 10.13 16.57 -2.07
CA GLY A 42 10.71 16.54 -3.41
C GLY A 42 11.76 15.44 -3.59
N ASP A 43 12.55 15.19 -2.54
CA ASP A 43 13.58 14.15 -2.54
C ASP A 43 12.95 12.76 -2.61
N VAL A 44 11.80 12.55 -1.96
CA VAL A 44 11.05 11.27 -2.02
C VAL A 44 10.62 10.95 -3.45
N LEU A 45 10.08 11.95 -4.18
CA LEU A 45 9.66 11.76 -5.58
C LEU A 45 10.86 11.45 -6.49
N GLN A 46 11.98 12.13 -6.26
CA GLN A 46 13.21 11.88 -7.01
C GLN A 46 13.75 10.46 -6.75
N VAL A 47 13.83 10.03 -5.49
CA VAL A 47 14.32 8.70 -5.10
C VAL A 47 13.43 7.60 -5.70
N LEU A 48 12.11 7.80 -5.73
CA LEU A 48 11.17 6.91 -6.39
C LEU A 48 11.42 6.85 -7.91
N GLY A 49 11.59 8.00 -8.56
CA GLY A 49 11.94 8.07 -9.98
C GLY A 49 13.29 7.40 -10.32
N GLN A 50 14.22 7.37 -9.36
CA GLN A 50 15.54 6.73 -9.49
C GLN A 50 15.53 5.21 -9.21
N GLY A 51 14.39 4.60 -8.89
CA GLY A 51 14.34 3.17 -8.58
C GLY A 51 14.85 2.80 -7.19
N ARG A 52 15.02 3.77 -6.29
CA ARG A 52 15.69 3.59 -4.98
C ARG A 52 14.72 3.32 -3.82
N THR A 53 13.53 2.81 -4.13
CA THR A 53 12.51 2.49 -3.12
C THR A 53 12.05 1.04 -3.27
N ALA A 54 11.68 0.43 -2.14
CA ALA A 54 11.14 -0.92 -2.08
C ALA A 54 9.79 -0.92 -1.36
N ALA A 55 8.85 -1.74 -1.84
CA ALA A 55 7.61 -2.00 -1.11
C ALA A 55 7.88 -3.08 -0.05
N ASP A 56 7.72 -2.70 1.21
CA ASP A 56 7.87 -3.61 2.36
C ASP A 56 6.53 -3.77 3.10
N GLY A 57 6.36 -4.88 3.79
CA GLY A 57 5.16 -5.15 4.55
C GLY A 57 4.74 -6.61 4.58
N ILE A 58 3.72 -6.86 5.40
CA ILE A 58 3.16 -8.19 5.64
C ILE A 58 1.79 -8.26 4.99
N ASP A 59 1.49 -9.38 4.32
CA ASP A 59 0.14 -9.63 3.81
C ASP A 59 -0.87 -9.65 4.97
N ARG A 60 -2.04 -9.04 4.78
CA ARG A 60 -3.05 -8.91 5.84
C ARG A 60 -3.53 -10.26 6.38
N GLY A 61 -3.40 -11.33 5.59
CA GLY A 61 -3.85 -12.68 5.93
C GLY A 61 -5.37 -12.85 5.90
N ALA A 62 -5.83 -14.09 6.06
CA ALA A 62 -7.26 -14.44 5.93
C ALA A 62 -8.14 -13.77 7.01
N ALA A 63 -7.65 -13.67 8.25
CA ALA A 63 -8.44 -13.10 9.35
C ALA A 63 -8.73 -11.60 9.17
N ALA A 64 -7.71 -10.79 8.83
CA ALA A 64 -7.91 -9.37 8.56
C ALA A 64 -8.72 -9.15 7.27
N THR A 65 -8.60 -10.06 6.29
CA THR A 65 -9.45 -10.08 5.10
C THR A 65 -10.93 -10.20 5.46
N VAL A 66 -11.29 -11.15 6.32
CA VAL A 66 -12.68 -11.35 6.75
C VAL A 66 -13.19 -10.11 7.50
N ARG A 67 -12.43 -9.59 8.46
CA ARG A 67 -12.78 -8.37 9.22
C ARG A 67 -13.04 -7.18 8.28
N TYR A 68 -12.19 -6.98 7.27
CA TYR A 68 -12.37 -5.94 6.26
C TYR A 68 -13.64 -6.15 5.44
N VAL A 69 -13.87 -7.37 4.92
CA VAL A 69 -15.05 -7.67 4.10
C VAL A 69 -16.33 -7.45 4.90
N THR A 70 -16.42 -7.97 6.13
CA THR A 70 -17.61 -7.80 6.97
C THR A 70 -17.94 -6.33 7.21
N LYS A 71 -16.93 -5.49 7.47
CA LYS A 71 -17.15 -4.05 7.69
C LYS A 71 -17.44 -3.33 6.37
N CYS A 72 -16.50 -3.33 5.43
CA CYS A 72 -16.57 -2.47 4.24
C CYS A 72 -17.62 -2.96 3.23
N VAL A 73 -17.67 -4.27 2.96
CA VAL A 73 -18.66 -4.84 2.03
C VAL A 73 -20.02 -4.95 2.71
N GLY A 74 -20.08 -5.33 3.98
CA GLY A 74 -21.33 -5.39 4.73
C GLY A 74 -22.01 -4.02 4.84
N GLN A 75 -21.26 -2.96 5.18
CA GLN A 75 -21.82 -1.60 5.23
C GLN A 75 -22.22 -1.08 3.85
N TRP A 76 -21.47 -1.40 2.80
CA TRP A 76 -21.86 -1.03 1.44
C TRP A 76 -23.14 -1.76 0.99
N PHE A 77 -23.26 -3.05 1.30
CA PHE A 77 -24.46 -3.84 1.04
C PHE A 77 -25.68 -3.31 1.79
N LEU A 78 -25.55 -3.00 3.09
CA LEU A 78 -26.61 -2.38 3.89
C LEU A 78 -27.04 -1.00 3.36
N ARG A 79 -26.17 -0.31 2.62
CA ARG A 79 -26.49 0.96 1.93
C ARG A 79 -27.06 0.74 0.51
N GLY A 80 -27.43 -0.50 0.18
CA GLY A 80 -28.03 -0.86 -1.10
C GLY A 80 -27.04 -0.84 -2.27
N MET A 81 -25.75 -1.03 -2.00
CA MET A 81 -24.69 -1.04 -3.03
C MET A 81 -24.62 0.23 -3.88
N ARG A 82 -25.15 1.35 -3.39
CA ARG A 82 -25.03 2.65 -4.05
C ARG A 82 -23.56 3.08 -4.04
N ARG A 83 -23.04 3.53 -5.19
CA ARG A 83 -21.70 4.12 -5.26
C ARG A 83 -21.68 5.40 -4.42
N ILE A 84 -20.58 5.62 -3.70
CA ILE A 84 -20.21 6.94 -3.16
C ILE A 84 -19.82 7.82 -4.34
#